data_AF-A0A314UWL8-F1
#
_entry.id   AF-A0A314UWL8-F1
#
_cell.length_a   1.000
_cell.length_b   1.000
_cell.length_c   1.000
_cell.angle_alpha   90.00
_cell.angle_beta   90.00
_cell.angle_gamma   90.00
#
_symmetry.space_group_name_H-M   'P 1'
#
loop_
_entity.id
_entity.type
_entity.pdbx_description
1 polymer ?
#
loop_
_entity_poly.entity_id
_entity_poly.type
_entity_poly.pdbx_seq_one_letter_code
_entity_poly.pdbx_strand_id
1 'polypeptide(L)'
;MTHFPVPRNLAWAQAMIGLQEKISEEWKKKEKKGSAGLLEEMQKMEKLGQSLIEFSDSFQFPAEAEKLEEVAAQVAELAETCRKMEEGLVPLQQQIRELFHRVVRSRTEVLDVLDQGGKASAAVM
;
A
#
# COMPACT_ATOMS: atom_id res chain seq x y z
N MET A 1 -12.08 3.10 -7.84
CA MET A 1 -12.11 2.58 -9.22
C MET A 1 -12.98 3.49 -10.04
N THR A 2 -12.42 4.09 -11.09
CA THR A 2 -13.17 4.89 -12.06
C THR A 2 -14.25 4.02 -12.70
N HIS A 3 -15.47 4.53 -12.72
CA HIS A 3 -16.63 3.85 -13.31
C HIS A 3 -16.36 3.66 -14.81
N PHE A 4 -16.10 2.44 -15.25
CA PHE A 4 -15.99 2.08 -16.67
C PHE A 4 -17.35 1.53 -17.12
N PRO A 5 -18.24 2.37 -17.69
CA PRO A 5 -19.57 1.92 -18.10
C PRO A 5 -19.46 0.98 -19.30
N VAL A 6 -19.81 -0.29 -19.10
CA VAL A 6 -19.84 -1.31 -20.16
C VAL A 6 -21.20 -1.27 -20.88
N PRO A 7 -21.26 -1.02 -22.20
CA PRO A 7 -22.51 -1.02 -22.96
C PRO A 7 -23.11 -2.44 -23.00
N ARG A 8 -24.31 -2.63 -22.45
CA ARG A 8 -24.93 -3.97 -22.28
C ARG A 8 -25.37 -4.65 -23.59
N ASN A 9 -25.40 -3.90 -24.70
CA ASN A 9 -25.83 -4.38 -26.01
C ASN A 9 -24.73 -5.13 -26.78
N LEU A 10 -23.49 -5.14 -26.28
CA LEU A 10 -22.38 -5.81 -26.94
C LEU A 10 -22.28 -7.27 -26.49
N ALA A 11 -21.98 -8.19 -27.41
CA ALA A 11 -21.91 -9.63 -27.11
C ALA A 11 -20.87 -9.98 -26.02
N TRP A 12 -19.82 -9.16 -25.85
CA TRP A 12 -18.80 -9.32 -24.82
C TRP A 12 -19.14 -8.63 -23.49
N ALA A 13 -20.22 -7.84 -23.42
CA ALA A 13 -20.54 -7.01 -22.28
C ALA A 13 -20.79 -7.81 -21.00
N GLN A 14 -21.51 -8.92 -21.10
CA GLN A 14 -21.84 -9.77 -19.95
C GLN A 14 -20.57 -10.39 -19.32
N ALA A 15 -19.61 -10.81 -20.15
CA ALA A 15 -18.33 -11.33 -19.68
C ALA A 15 -17.50 -10.24 -18.97
N MET A 16 -17.50 -9.01 -19.50
CA MET A 16 -16.79 -7.88 -18.90
C MET A 16 -17.39 -7.44 -17.57
N ILE A 17 -18.73 -7.41 -17.45
CA ILE A 17 -19.42 -7.09 -16.20
C ILE A 17 -19.07 -8.13 -15.12
N GLY A 18 -19.16 -9.44 -15.45
CA GLY A 18 -18.80 -10.49 -14.50
C GLY A 18 -17.33 -10.45 -14.06
N LEU A 19 -16.42 -10.02 -14.95
CA LEU A 19 -15.02 -9.79 -14.60
C LEU A 19 -14.87 -8.61 -13.62
N GLN A 20 -15.56 -7.50 -13.83
CA GLN A 20 -15.52 -6.33 -12.93
C GLN A 20 -16.04 -6.66 -11.53
N GLU A 21 -17.12 -7.44 -11.43
CA GLU A 21 -17.68 -7.90 -10.16
C GLU A 21 -16.67 -8.77 -9.41
N LYS A 22 -16.07 -9.75 -10.10
CA LYS A 22 -15.04 -10.63 -9.51
C LYS A 22 -13.81 -9.86 -9.04
N ILE A 23 -13.33 -8.90 -9.85
CA ILE A 23 -12.22 -8.02 -9.46
C ILE A 23 -12.58 -7.23 -8.20
N SER A 24 -13.78 -6.67 -8.12
CA SER A 24 -14.23 -5.87 -6.97
C SER A 24 -14.31 -6.70 -5.69
N GLU A 25 -14.82 -7.94 -5.78
CA GLU A 25 -14.88 -8.84 -4.63
C GLU A 25 -13.49 -9.29 -4.16
N GLU A 26 -12.57 -9.59 -5.09
CA GLU A 26 -11.18 -9.90 -4.75
C GLU A 26 -10.44 -8.70 -4.14
N TRP A 27 -10.76 -7.47 -4.59
CA TRP A 27 -10.19 -6.25 -4.03
C TRP A 27 -10.63 -6.03 -2.57
N LYS A 28 -11.93 -6.21 -2.27
CA LYS A 28 -12.45 -6.17 -0.89
C LYS A 28 -11.81 -7.24 0.02
N LYS A 29 -11.55 -8.44 -0.48
CA LYS A 29 -10.86 -9.49 0.29
C LYS A 29 -9.41 -9.14 0.58
N LYS A 30 -8.72 -8.48 -0.37
CA LYS A 30 -7.35 -8.01 -0.18
C LYS A 30 -7.25 -6.90 0.86
N GLU A 31 -8.22 -5.98 0.90
CA GLU A 31 -8.26 -4.92 1.90
C GLU A 31 -8.30 -5.49 3.34
N LYS A 32 -9.06 -6.57 3.55
CA LYS A 32 -9.17 -7.25 4.85
C LYS A 32 -7.90 -7.99 5.31
N LYS A 33 -6.93 -8.22 4.43
CA LYS A 33 -5.69 -8.95 4.77
C LYS A 33 -4.62 -8.08 5.44
N GLY A 34 -4.92 -6.81 5.72
CA GLY A 34 -3.96 -5.87 6.25
C GLY A 34 -2.99 -5.43 5.15
N SER A 35 -2.91 -4.13 4.91
CA SER A 35 -1.81 -3.56 4.16
C SER A 35 -0.52 -3.80 4.97
N ALA A 36 0.59 -4.19 4.34
CA ALA A 36 1.90 -4.10 5.01
C ALA A 36 2.37 -2.63 5.09
N GLY A 37 1.43 -1.71 5.19
CA GLY A 37 1.66 -0.28 5.11
C GLY A 37 2.18 0.19 6.45
N LEU A 38 3.46 0.55 6.48
CA LEU A 38 4.15 1.15 7.62
C LEU A 38 3.73 2.61 7.89
N LEU A 39 2.59 3.05 7.34
CA LEU A 39 2.17 4.45 7.40
C LEU A 39 1.79 4.85 8.82
N GLU A 40 1.13 3.95 9.56
CA GLU A 40 0.77 4.20 10.96
C GLU A 40 2.02 4.30 11.83
N GLU A 41 2.97 3.37 11.67
CA GLU A 41 4.25 3.36 12.37
C GLU A 41 5.07 4.61 12.05
N MET A 42 5.14 5.01 10.78
CA MET A 42 5.83 6.23 10.34
C MET A 42 5.23 7.49 11.00
N GLN A 43 3.90 7.61 11.00
CA GLN A 43 3.21 8.74 11.64
C GLN A 43 3.39 8.77 13.15
N LYS A 44 3.36 7.60 13.82
CA LYS A 44 3.63 7.51 15.27
C LYS A 44 5.08 7.89 15.59
N MET A 45 6.03 7.38 14.82
CA MET A 45 7.46 7.68 14.98
C MET A 45 7.72 9.19 14.86
N GLU A 46 7.12 9.85 13.87
CA GLU A 46 7.24 11.31 13.69
C GLU A 46 6.71 12.08 14.90
N LYS A 47 5.50 11.73 15.39
CA LYS A 47 4.89 12.39 16.55
C LYS A 47 5.70 12.19 17.84
N LEU A 48 6.11 10.96 18.12
CA LEU A 48 6.92 10.64 19.30
C LEU A 48 8.28 11.33 19.23
N GLY A 49 8.93 11.30 18.06
CA GLY A 49 10.19 12.00 17.84
C GLY A 49 10.08 13.50 18.08
N GLN A 50 9.04 14.15 17.54
CA GLN A 50 8.78 15.56 17.75
C GLN A 50 8.55 15.89 19.24
N SER A 51 7.71 15.11 19.93
CA SER A 51 7.44 15.32 21.36
C SER A 51 8.70 15.16 22.23
N LEU A 52 9.58 14.21 21.90
CA LEU A 52 10.83 14.00 22.64
C LEU A 52 11.86 15.11 22.37
N ILE A 53 11.89 15.66 21.15
CA ILE A 53 12.71 16.85 20.82
C ILE A 53 12.23 18.05 21.65
N GLU A 54 10.91 18.32 21.68
CA GLU A 54 10.33 19.40 22.47
C GLU A 54 10.57 19.25 23.97
N PHE A 55 10.53 18.00 24.48
CA PHE A 55 10.92 17.71 25.85
C PHE A 55 12.38 18.06 26.10
N SER A 56 13.29 17.63 25.21
CA SER A 56 14.73 17.91 25.31
C SER A 56 15.02 19.40 25.33
N ASP A 57 14.36 20.18 24.47
CA ASP A 57 14.55 21.63 24.35
C ASP A 57 14.01 22.41 25.55
N SER A 58 12.95 21.91 26.19
CA SER A 58 12.29 22.55 27.34
C SER A 58 12.73 22.00 28.70
N PHE A 59 13.68 21.07 28.73
CA PHE A 59 14.11 20.40 29.95
C PHE A 59 14.82 21.37 30.90
N GLN A 60 14.39 21.38 32.16
CA GLN A 60 15.05 22.11 33.24
C GLN A 60 15.17 21.21 34.47
N PHE A 61 16.30 21.33 35.17
CA PHE A 61 16.56 20.57 36.40
C PHE A 61 16.17 21.39 37.64
N PRO A 62 15.58 20.76 38.68
CA PRO A 62 15.14 19.37 38.74
C PRO A 62 13.86 19.15 37.93
N ALA A 63 13.77 18.01 37.24
CA ALA A 63 12.59 17.67 36.47
C ALA A 63 11.50 17.05 37.36
N GLU A 64 10.26 17.31 36.98
CA GLU A 64 9.08 16.75 37.64
C GLU A 64 8.96 15.25 37.37
N ALA A 65 8.70 14.46 38.43
CA ALA A 65 8.72 13.00 38.35
C ALA A 65 7.69 12.45 37.35
N GLU A 66 6.48 13.02 37.32
CA GLU A 66 5.41 12.65 36.38
C GLU A 66 5.86 12.89 34.93
N LYS A 67 6.48 14.05 34.66
CA LYS A 67 7.01 14.37 33.33
C LYS A 67 8.13 13.41 32.89
N LEU A 68 8.97 12.96 33.82
CA LEU A 68 10.00 11.95 33.52
C LEU A 68 9.40 10.57 33.22
N GLU A 69 8.34 10.19 33.92
CA GLU A 69 7.63 8.93 33.68
C GLU A 69 6.92 8.93 32.33
N GLU A 70 6.27 10.03 31.96
CA GLU A 70 5.65 10.22 30.63
C GLU A 70 6.69 10.07 29.51
N VAL A 71 7.83 10.75 29.63
CA VAL A 71 8.91 10.67 28.64
C VAL A 71 9.48 9.26 28.54
N ALA A 72 9.64 8.56 29.67
CA ALA A 72 10.08 7.18 29.66
C ALA A 72 9.10 6.26 28.91
N ALA A 73 7.79 6.48 29.07
CA ALA A 73 6.76 5.76 28.32
C ALA A 73 6.82 6.09 26.81
N GLN A 74 6.98 7.37 26.44
CA GLN A 74 7.13 7.77 25.04
C GLN A 74 8.38 7.18 24.38
N VAL A 75 9.51 7.11 25.09
CA VAL A 75 10.73 6.45 24.60
C VAL A 75 10.50 4.95 24.40
N ALA A 76 9.80 4.29 25.31
CA ALA A 76 9.46 2.87 25.17
C ALA A 76 8.54 2.62 23.96
N GLU A 77 7.52 3.47 23.78
CA GLU A 77 6.61 3.40 22.62
C GLU A 77 7.35 3.67 21.30
N LEU A 78 8.29 4.61 21.28
CA LEU A 78 9.12 4.89 20.10
C LEU A 78 9.99 3.67 19.74
N ALA A 79 10.60 3.03 20.74
CA ALA A 79 11.40 1.83 20.52
C ALA A 79 10.55 0.66 19.96
N GLU A 80 9.33 0.48 20.46
CA GLU A 80 8.40 -0.52 19.92
C GLU A 80 7.97 -0.18 18.48
N THR A 81 7.69 1.09 18.21
CA THR A 81 7.30 1.58 16.87
C THR A 81 8.41 1.34 15.86
N CYS A 82 9.67 1.62 16.21
CA CYS A 82 10.83 1.33 15.37
C CYS A 82 10.95 -0.17 15.05
N ARG A 83 10.72 -1.04 16.05
CA ARG A 83 10.74 -2.49 15.85
C ARG A 83 9.66 -2.96 14.88
N LYS A 84 8.42 -2.50 15.07
CA LYS A 84 7.31 -2.80 14.14
C LYS A 84 7.61 -2.32 12.72
N MET A 85 8.24 -1.15 12.60
CA MET A 85 8.65 -0.61 11.31
C MET A 85 9.70 -1.52 10.63
N GLU A 86 10.74 -1.94 11.37
CA GLU A 86 11.76 -2.87 10.87
C GLU A 86 11.14 -4.22 10.43
N GLU A 87 10.28 -4.81 11.25
CA GLU A 87 9.59 -6.07 10.96
C GLU A 87 8.71 -5.96 9.69
N GLY A 88 8.09 -4.81 9.44
CA GLY A 88 7.24 -4.61 8.27
C GLY A 88 7.97 -4.28 6.97
N LEU A 89 9.28 -3.96 7.00
CA LEU A 89 10.05 -3.63 5.78
C LEU A 89 10.13 -4.81 4.80
N VAL A 90 10.35 -6.03 5.31
CA VAL A 90 10.47 -7.22 4.46
C VAL A 90 9.15 -7.56 3.75
N PRO A 91 7.99 -7.63 4.45
CA PRO A 91 6.69 -7.76 3.79
C PRO A 91 6.41 -6.66 2.77
N LEU A 92 6.72 -5.39 3.09
CA LEU A 92 6.51 -4.28 2.16
C LEU A 92 7.35 -4.44 0.88
N GLN A 93 8.63 -4.81 1.01
CA GLN A 93 9.51 -5.08 -0.12
C GLN A 93 8.95 -6.21 -1.00
N GLN A 94 8.42 -7.28 -0.41
CA GLN A 94 7.81 -8.39 -1.16
C GLN A 94 6.58 -7.91 -1.95
N GLN A 95 5.71 -7.09 -1.34
CA GLN A 95 4.56 -6.52 -2.04
C GLN A 95 4.95 -5.62 -3.21
N ILE A 96 6.01 -4.80 -3.05
CA ILE A 96 6.55 -3.97 -4.13
C ILE A 96 7.07 -4.85 -5.28
N ARG A 97 7.80 -5.93 -4.97
CA ARG A 97 8.30 -6.87 -5.98
C ARG A 97 7.16 -7.57 -6.72
N GLU A 98 6.15 -8.04 -5.99
CA GLU A 98 4.97 -8.66 -6.59
C GLU A 98 4.22 -7.69 -7.52
N LEU A 99 4.05 -6.43 -7.09
CA LEU A 99 3.45 -5.39 -7.90
C LEU A 99 4.26 -5.14 -9.17
N PHE A 100 5.58 -5.01 -9.05
CA PHE A 100 6.47 -4.83 -10.19
C PHE A 100 6.34 -5.97 -11.19
N HIS A 101 6.43 -7.24 -10.74
CA HIS A 101 6.26 -8.39 -11.61
C HIS A 101 4.90 -8.41 -12.30
N ARG A 102 3.83 -8.04 -11.57
CA ARG A 102 2.48 -7.95 -12.13
C ARG A 102 2.38 -6.88 -13.21
N VAL A 103 2.98 -5.71 -13.00
CA VAL A 103 3.00 -4.60 -13.98
C VAL A 103 3.76 -5.01 -15.23
N VAL A 104 4.96 -5.58 -15.08
CA VAL A 104 5.78 -6.05 -16.21
C VAL A 104 5.03 -7.12 -17.01
N ARG A 105 4.48 -8.13 -16.32
CA ARG A 105 3.70 -9.20 -16.96
C ARG A 105 2.49 -8.65 -17.71
N SER A 106 1.70 -7.80 -17.07
CA SER A 106 0.53 -7.16 -17.69
C SER A 106 0.93 -6.37 -18.94
N ARG A 107 2.03 -5.61 -18.89
CA ARG A 107 2.55 -4.90 -20.06
C ARG A 107 2.93 -5.86 -21.20
N THR A 108 3.60 -6.97 -20.89
CA THR A 108 3.94 -7.99 -21.90
C THR A 108 2.69 -8.59 -22.53
N GLU A 109 1.71 -8.98 -21.72
CA GLU A 109 0.43 -9.54 -22.21
C GLU A 109 -0.31 -8.55 -23.12
N VAL A 110 -0.32 -7.25 -22.79
CA VAL A 110 -0.90 -6.19 -23.63
C VAL A 110 -0.16 -6.06 -24.96
N LEU A 111 1.17 -6.06 -24.94
CA LEU A 111 1.97 -5.98 -26.16
C LEU A 111 1.77 -7.20 -27.06
N ASP A 112 1.67 -8.40 -26.49
CA ASP A 112 1.41 -9.63 -27.25
C ASP A 112 0.05 -9.58 -27.96
N VAL A 113 -0.99 -9.06 -27.30
CA VAL A 113 -2.32 -8.88 -27.91
C VAL A 113 -2.28 -7.84 -29.03
N LEU A 114 -1.54 -6.73 -28.85
CA LEU A 114 -1.40 -5.70 -29.88
C LEU A 114 -0.65 -6.22 -31.12
N ASP A 115 0.41 -7.00 -30.93
CA ASP A 115 1.15 -7.64 -32.02
C ASP A 115 0.26 -8.63 -32.80
N GLN A 116 -0.53 -9.45 -32.10
CA GLN A 116 -1.48 -10.36 -32.72
C GLN A 116 -2.57 -9.61 -33.52
N GLY A 117 -3.09 -8.51 -32.97
CA GLY A 117 -4.07 -7.66 -33.66
C GLY A 117 -3.48 -6.99 -34.91
N GLY A 118 -2.23 -6.51 -34.84
CA GLY A 118 -1.53 -5.94 -35.99
C GLY A 118 -1.31 -6.96 -37.11
N LYS A 119 -0.88 -8.19 -36.77
CA LYS A 119 -0.71 -9.30 -37.71
C LYS A 119 -2.03 -9.75 -38.36
N ALA A 120 -3.10 -9.83 -37.57
CA ALA A 120 -4.43 -10.17 -38.09
C ALA A 120 -4.94 -9.11 -39.09
N SER A 121 -4.70 -7.82 -38.82
CA SER A 121 -5.08 -6.73 -39.71
C SER A 121 -4.26 -6.72 -41.01
N ALA A 122 -2.97 -7.08 -40.95
CA ALA A 122 -2.11 -7.19 -42.12
C ALA A 122 -2.39 -8.42 -43.00
N ALA A 123 -2.95 -9.50 -42.44
CA ALA A 123 -3.31 -10.71 -43.18
C ALA A 123 -4.67 -10.63 -43.90
N VAL A 124 -5.47 -9.59 -43.62
CA VAL A 124 -6.81 -9.35 -44.20
C VAL A 124 -6.77 -8.28 -45.30
N MET A 125 -5.64 -7.57 -45.46
CA MET A 125 -5.34 -6.71 -46.62
C MET A 125 -4.55 -7.48 -47.67
#